data_AF-A0A9P7G2M8-F1
#
_entry.id   AF-A0A9P7G2M8-F1
#
_cell.length_a   1.000
_cell.length_b   1.000
_cell.length_c   1.000
_cell.angle_alpha   90.00
_cell.angle_beta   90.00
_cell.angle_gamma   90.00
#
_symmetry.space_group_name_H-M   'P 1'
#
loop_
_entity.id
_entity.type
_entity.pdbx_description
1 polymer ?
#
loop_
_entity_poly.entity_id
_entity_poly.type
_entity_poly.pdbx_seq_one_letter_code
_entity_poly.pdbx_strand_id
1 'polypeptide(L)'
;MKNLQDEELRLSIQPALIYAGLAMATLMKSSEVEFKAPGRERALWLRATAQTSLEASMASQWIDPSLAEAALILALFESSAHPMYNPDRVEQSLLNLDYIIRSTNLTTLDISDPDAVHYPAGCVPVVNLEPLVDESPDRKCACIPSDSAQGPNPFSSWSYVPPWDPTWTEAEIRDEECRRLCWSALSLMCNYVSQCVAFNRDPPNFFLTNCSNYVLLFPGEVLDRVSPSYRGSMSPSTKESVWALYCRSMLLWNFTNQLRTKPVLNDDKVELIYEAWAEAQSLQDSLHIHECNLDTALIYMCREYVYK
;
A
#
# COMPACT_ATOMS: atom_id res chain seq x y z
N MET A 1 9.76 14.31 14.82
CA MET A 1 10.33 15.68 14.91
C MET A 1 11.19 15.93 16.15
N LYS A 2 10.99 15.20 17.28
CA LYS A 2 11.88 15.25 18.46
C LYS A 2 13.35 14.88 18.11
N ASN A 3 13.53 13.87 17.26
CA ASN A 3 14.85 13.38 16.83
C ASN A 3 15.67 14.40 16.03
N LEU A 4 15.03 15.42 15.43
CA LEU A 4 15.75 16.47 14.69
C LEU A 4 16.38 17.52 15.61
N GLN A 5 15.93 17.62 16.86
CA GLN A 5 16.43 18.61 17.83
C GLN A 5 17.59 18.04 18.66
N ASP A 6 17.63 16.72 18.81
CA ASP A 6 18.71 15.96 19.44
C ASP A 6 19.88 15.78 18.47
N GLU A 7 21.11 16.10 18.89
CA GLU A 7 22.29 16.03 18.02
C GLU A 7 22.71 14.61 17.68
N GLU A 8 22.55 13.66 18.60
CA GLU A 8 22.92 12.26 18.38
C GLU A 8 21.90 11.56 17.48
N LEU A 9 20.61 11.78 17.75
CA LEU A 9 19.54 11.22 16.91
C LEU A 9 19.48 11.84 15.52
N ARG A 10 20.04 13.04 15.32
CA ARG A 10 20.11 13.65 13.99
C ARG A 10 21.03 12.88 13.04
N LEU A 11 22.08 12.26 13.57
CA LEU A 11 23.03 11.47 12.78
C LEU A 11 22.42 10.16 12.26
N SER A 12 21.36 9.65 12.90
CA SER A 12 20.66 8.44 12.46
C SER A 12 19.52 8.70 11.48
N ILE A 13 19.26 9.97 11.10
CA ILE A 13 18.20 10.30 10.15
C ILE A 13 18.75 10.24 8.72
N GLN A 14 18.08 9.47 7.87
CA GLN A 14 18.37 9.40 6.45
C GLN A 14 18.25 10.79 5.80
N PRO A 15 19.34 11.37 5.24
CA PRO A 15 19.28 12.67 4.59
C PRO A 15 18.32 12.67 3.39
N ALA A 16 18.26 11.53 2.68
CA ALA A 16 17.35 11.31 1.57
C ALA A 16 15.88 11.56 1.97
N LEU A 17 15.48 11.11 3.16
CA LEU A 17 14.11 11.26 3.65
C LEU A 17 13.75 12.74 3.85
N ILE A 18 14.65 13.51 4.46
CA ILE A 18 14.44 14.95 4.69
C ILE A 18 14.28 15.68 3.35
N TYR A 19 15.20 15.46 2.42
CA TYR A 19 15.16 16.14 1.12
C TYR A 19 13.96 15.70 0.27
N ALA A 20 13.59 14.42 0.28
CA ALA A 20 12.44 13.91 -0.45
C ALA A 20 11.13 14.52 0.09
N GLY A 21 10.96 14.54 1.41
CA GLY A 21 9.80 15.18 2.04
C GLY A 21 9.70 16.67 1.72
N LEU A 22 10.82 17.40 1.79
CA LEU A 22 10.87 18.81 1.39
C LEU A 22 10.57 19.02 -0.09
N ALA A 23 11.09 18.16 -0.98
CA ALA A 23 10.83 18.23 -2.41
C ALA A 23 9.34 18.08 -2.70
N MET A 24 8.70 17.05 -2.15
CA MET A 24 7.27 16.79 -2.35
C MET A 24 6.40 17.90 -1.76
N ALA A 25 6.67 18.33 -0.52
CA ALA A 25 5.93 19.43 0.09
C ALA A 25 6.07 20.75 -0.70
N THR A 26 7.27 21.03 -1.23
CA THR A 26 7.52 22.21 -2.07
C THR A 26 6.74 22.10 -3.38
N LEU A 27 6.75 20.94 -4.04
CA LEU A 27 6.00 20.70 -5.27
C LEU A 27 4.49 20.94 -5.07
N MET A 28 3.92 20.37 -4.00
CA MET A 28 2.49 20.53 -3.67
C MET A 28 2.08 21.99 -3.43
N LYS A 29 2.99 22.80 -2.89
CA LYS A 29 2.81 24.25 -2.68
C LYS A 29 3.18 25.12 -3.89
N SER A 30 3.62 24.53 -5.00
CA SER A 30 4.07 25.28 -6.18
C SER A 30 2.99 25.51 -7.21
N SER A 31 1.77 25.76 -6.74
CA SER A 31 0.64 26.18 -7.56
C SER A 31 0.88 27.57 -8.17
N GLU A 32 0.09 27.94 -9.18
CA GLU A 32 0.14 29.28 -9.75
C GLU A 32 -0.28 30.39 -8.78
N VAL A 33 -0.88 30.04 -7.64
CA VAL A 33 -1.27 30.99 -6.58
C VAL A 33 -0.13 31.21 -5.60
N GLU A 34 0.61 30.17 -5.25
CA GLU A 34 1.67 30.19 -4.25
C GLU A 34 3.05 30.36 -4.92
N PHE A 35 3.89 29.32 -4.92
CA PHE A 35 5.30 29.47 -5.30
C PHE A 35 5.59 29.47 -6.81
N LYS A 36 4.60 29.19 -7.67
CA LYS A 36 4.72 29.26 -9.14
C LYS A 36 5.95 28.49 -9.67
N ALA A 37 6.51 28.95 -10.79
CA ALA A 37 7.70 28.35 -11.40
C ALA A 37 8.93 28.29 -10.47
N PRO A 38 9.30 29.33 -9.69
CA PRO A 38 10.44 29.24 -8.77
C PRO A 38 10.28 28.14 -7.71
N GLY A 39 9.06 27.90 -7.23
CA GLY A 39 8.77 26.78 -6.33
C GLY A 39 9.00 25.43 -6.99
N ARG A 40 8.56 25.26 -8.24
CA ARG A 40 8.78 24.02 -9.01
C ARG A 40 10.26 23.78 -9.28
N GLU A 41 11.03 24.81 -9.60
CA GLU A 41 12.49 24.71 -9.76
C GLU A 41 13.18 24.30 -8.45
N ARG A 42 12.78 24.89 -7.32
CA ARG A 42 13.28 24.51 -5.99
C ARG A 42 12.93 23.07 -5.64
N ALA A 43 11.71 22.62 -5.95
CA ALA A 43 11.28 21.25 -5.72
C ALA A 43 12.15 20.25 -6.52
N LEU A 44 12.46 20.57 -7.78
CA LEU A 44 13.36 19.76 -8.62
C LEU A 44 14.78 19.70 -8.05
N TRP A 45 15.31 20.82 -7.55
CA TRP A 45 16.64 20.85 -6.90
C TRP A 45 16.68 19.99 -5.62
N LEU A 46 15.65 20.11 -4.77
CA LEU A 46 15.50 19.30 -3.56
C LEU A 46 15.42 17.81 -3.90
N ARG A 47 14.63 17.46 -4.92
CA ARG A 47 14.51 16.09 -5.41
C ARG A 47 15.86 15.55 -5.90
N ALA A 48 16.63 16.32 -6.67
CA ALA A 48 17.95 15.88 -7.15
C ALA A 48 18.92 15.63 -5.99
N THR A 49 18.85 16.46 -4.95
CA THR A 49 19.63 16.30 -3.71
C THR A 49 19.19 15.05 -2.93
N ALA A 50 17.88 14.80 -2.86
CA ALA A 50 17.32 13.59 -2.25
C ALA A 50 17.79 12.32 -2.98
N GLN A 51 17.73 12.31 -4.31
CA GLN A 51 18.18 11.19 -5.14
C GLN A 51 19.68 10.91 -4.93
N THR A 52 20.52 11.95 -4.93
CA THR A 52 21.97 11.81 -4.66
C THR A 52 22.23 11.23 -3.27
N SER A 53 21.46 11.67 -2.27
CA SER A 53 21.56 11.16 -0.90
C SER A 53 21.12 9.71 -0.80
N LEU A 54 20.04 9.33 -1.52
CA LEU A 54 19.54 7.96 -1.57
C LEU A 54 20.60 7.02 -2.16
N GLU A 55 21.19 7.39 -3.29
CA GLU A 55 22.26 6.63 -3.95
C GLU A 55 23.50 6.50 -3.05
N ALA A 56 23.86 7.55 -2.31
CA ALA A 56 24.96 7.50 -1.36
C ALA A 56 24.68 6.54 -0.18
N SER A 57 23.46 6.55 0.37
CA SER A 57 23.04 5.59 1.41
C SER A 57 23.08 4.15 0.88
N MET A 58 22.61 3.91 -0.35
CA MET A 58 22.69 2.58 -0.98
C MET A 58 24.14 2.13 -1.21
N ALA A 59 25.00 3.03 -1.72
CA ALA A 59 26.41 2.73 -1.97
C ALA A 59 27.19 2.43 -0.68
N SER A 60 26.82 3.08 0.42
CA SER A 60 27.41 2.84 1.75
C SER A 60 26.73 1.71 2.54
N GLN A 61 25.74 1.02 1.95
CA GLN A 61 24.93 -0.03 2.60
C GLN A 61 24.16 0.45 3.84
N TRP A 62 23.89 1.75 3.95
CA TRP A 62 22.99 2.30 4.96
C TRP A 62 21.53 2.21 4.47
N ILE A 63 21.03 0.97 4.41
CA ILE A 63 19.68 0.65 3.92
C ILE A 63 18.79 0.30 5.11
N ASP A 64 17.90 1.22 5.48
CA ASP A 64 16.95 1.08 6.58
C ASP A 64 15.51 1.45 6.12
N PRO A 65 14.49 1.27 6.97
CA PRO A 65 13.12 1.56 6.56
C PRO A 65 12.87 3.04 6.27
N SER A 66 13.67 3.97 6.81
CA SER A 66 13.56 5.40 6.45
C SER A 66 14.15 5.73 5.09
N LEU A 67 15.09 4.92 4.59
CA LEU A 67 15.52 4.99 3.19
C LEU A 67 14.39 4.51 2.26
N ALA A 68 13.63 3.49 2.67
CA ALA A 68 12.46 3.02 1.93
C ALA A 68 11.35 4.09 1.87
N GLU A 69 11.09 4.80 2.98
CA GLU A 69 10.18 5.96 3.00
C GLU A 69 10.63 7.06 2.03
N ALA A 70 11.94 7.37 2.01
CA ALA A 70 12.50 8.35 1.10
C ALA A 70 12.29 7.95 -0.37
N ALA A 71 12.54 6.67 -0.68
CA ALA A 71 12.32 6.10 -2.01
C ALA A 71 10.83 6.16 -2.42
N LEU A 72 9.91 5.89 -1.48
CA LEU A 72 8.46 6.00 -1.73
C LEU A 72 8.08 7.44 -2.11
N ILE A 73 8.57 8.42 -1.35
CA ILE A 73 8.30 9.83 -1.61
C ILE A 73 8.91 10.28 -2.95
N LEU A 74 10.11 9.81 -3.29
CA LEU A 74 10.73 10.06 -4.59
C LEU A 74 9.92 9.45 -5.74
N ALA A 75 9.43 8.22 -5.60
CA ALA A 75 8.58 7.59 -6.60
C ALA A 75 7.25 8.33 -6.78
N LEU A 76 6.65 8.82 -5.69
CA LEU A 76 5.46 9.67 -5.74
C LEU A 76 5.76 11.01 -6.43
N PHE A 77 6.92 11.61 -6.15
CA PHE A 77 7.36 12.84 -6.80
C PHE A 77 7.50 12.63 -8.32
N GLU A 78 8.20 11.59 -8.77
CA GLU A 78 8.38 11.31 -10.20
C GLU A 78 7.05 11.01 -10.90
N SER A 79 6.10 10.41 -10.19
CA SER A 79 4.75 10.12 -10.70
C SER A 79 3.86 11.37 -10.77
N SER A 80 4.28 12.49 -10.19
CA SER A 80 3.51 13.73 -10.13
C SER A 80 3.72 14.61 -11.37
N ALA A 81 2.80 15.55 -11.60
CA ALA A 81 2.91 16.52 -12.69
C ALA A 81 3.95 17.63 -12.37
N HIS A 82 5.23 17.35 -12.60
CA HIS A 82 6.31 18.34 -12.48
C HIS A 82 6.91 18.70 -13.85
N PRO A 83 7.58 19.88 -14.01
CA PRO A 83 8.02 20.38 -15.32
C PRO A 83 9.01 19.47 -16.06
N MET A 84 9.77 18.68 -15.30
CA MET A 84 10.73 17.72 -15.81
C MET A 84 10.19 16.30 -15.64
N TYR A 85 8.92 16.03 -15.90
CA TYR A 85 8.42 14.64 -15.86
C TYR A 85 9.18 13.78 -16.88
N ASN A 86 9.52 12.54 -16.53
CA ASN A 86 10.10 11.57 -17.45
C ASN A 86 9.65 10.15 -17.05
N PRO A 87 9.00 9.39 -17.95
CA PRO A 87 8.54 8.03 -17.65
C PRO A 87 9.67 7.06 -17.26
N ASP A 88 10.86 7.20 -17.82
CA ASP A 88 12.01 6.35 -17.48
C ASP A 88 12.43 6.55 -16.02
N ARG A 89 12.31 7.79 -15.50
CA ARG A 89 12.63 8.08 -14.11
C ARG A 89 11.57 7.58 -13.15
N VAL A 90 10.30 7.57 -13.55
CA VAL A 90 9.25 6.90 -12.79
C VAL A 90 9.60 5.43 -12.61
N GLU A 91 9.90 4.73 -13.71
CA GLU A 91 10.28 3.32 -13.68
C GLU A 91 11.49 3.06 -12.77
N GLN A 92 12.57 3.82 -12.94
CA GLN A 92 13.78 3.68 -12.13
C GLN A 92 13.52 3.98 -10.64
N SER A 93 12.68 4.97 -10.33
CA SER A 93 12.32 5.28 -8.93
C SER A 93 11.55 4.12 -8.27
N LEU A 94 10.67 3.45 -9.02
CA LEU A 94 9.93 2.28 -8.56
C LEU A 94 10.85 1.07 -8.38
N LEU A 95 11.80 0.85 -9.31
CA LEU A 95 12.81 -0.21 -9.18
C LEU A 95 13.70 -0.01 -7.95
N ASN A 96 14.11 1.23 -7.66
CA ASN A 96 14.87 1.55 -6.46
C ASN A 96 14.05 1.29 -5.19
N LEU A 97 12.78 1.69 -5.16
CA LEU A 97 11.87 1.42 -4.06
C LEU A 97 11.70 -0.09 -3.82
N ASP A 98 11.45 -0.86 -4.89
CA ASP A 98 11.33 -2.32 -4.86
C ASP A 98 12.57 -2.97 -4.24
N TYR A 99 13.75 -2.55 -4.72
CA TYR A 99 15.04 -3.04 -4.23
C TYR A 99 15.25 -2.75 -2.74
N ILE A 100 14.96 -1.52 -2.29
CA ILE A 100 15.18 -1.10 -0.90
C ILE A 100 14.23 -1.86 0.05
N ILE A 101 12.93 -1.96 -0.30
CA ILE A 101 11.96 -2.71 0.51
C ILE A 101 12.35 -4.18 0.60
N ARG A 102 12.76 -4.78 -0.52
CA ARG A 102 13.27 -6.16 -0.53
C ARG A 102 14.51 -6.33 0.34
N SER A 103 15.46 -5.40 0.26
CA SER A 103 16.73 -5.46 1.01
C SER A 103 16.54 -5.34 2.52
N THR A 104 15.41 -4.76 2.96
CA THR A 104 15.05 -4.57 4.37
C THR A 104 14.10 -5.64 4.90
N ASN A 105 13.65 -6.59 4.05
CA ASN A 105 12.70 -7.67 4.39
C ASN A 105 11.39 -7.16 5.04
N LEU A 106 10.96 -5.94 4.71
CA LEU A 106 9.79 -5.33 5.35
C LEU A 106 8.48 -6.05 5.02
N THR A 107 8.41 -6.78 3.90
CA THR A 107 7.23 -7.55 3.52
C THR A 107 7.02 -8.82 4.33
N THR A 108 7.98 -9.20 5.18
CA THR A 108 7.90 -10.38 6.05
C THR A 108 8.02 -10.00 7.53
N LEU A 109 7.73 -8.75 7.88
CA LEU A 109 7.81 -8.23 9.24
C LEU A 109 7.01 -9.09 10.24
N ASP A 110 5.86 -9.59 9.79
CA ASP A 110 4.90 -10.30 10.63
C ASP A 110 5.02 -11.83 10.50
N ILE A 111 6.17 -12.35 10.10
CA ILE A 111 6.38 -13.81 9.91
C ILE A 111 6.13 -14.66 11.17
N SER A 112 6.22 -14.04 12.34
CA SER A 112 5.96 -14.72 13.62
C SER A 112 4.52 -14.57 14.11
N ASP A 113 3.69 -13.79 13.41
CA ASP A 113 2.28 -13.57 13.75
C ASP A 113 1.43 -14.69 13.12
N PRO A 114 0.69 -15.48 13.91
CA PRO A 114 -0.07 -16.62 13.40
C PRO A 114 -1.27 -16.21 12.54
N ASP A 115 -1.74 -14.97 12.68
CA ASP A 115 -2.87 -14.43 11.93
C ASP A 115 -2.39 -13.72 10.65
N ALA A 116 -1.08 -13.60 10.41
CA ALA A 116 -0.55 -13.10 9.15
C ALA A 116 -0.84 -14.07 8.01
N VAL A 117 -1.23 -13.53 6.85
CA VAL A 117 -1.55 -14.36 5.68
C VAL A 117 -0.27 -14.77 4.98
N HIS A 118 -0.15 -16.06 4.69
CA HIS A 118 0.91 -16.63 3.89
C HIS A 118 0.38 -17.05 2.53
N TYR A 119 1.06 -16.63 1.46
CA TYR A 119 0.69 -16.97 0.09
C TYR A 119 1.71 -17.94 -0.51
N PRO A 120 1.32 -19.18 -0.84
CA PRO A 120 2.23 -20.12 -1.50
C PRO A 120 2.69 -19.61 -2.86
N ALA A 121 3.94 -19.92 -3.23
CA ALA A 121 4.50 -19.51 -4.51
C ALA A 121 3.74 -20.13 -5.68
N GLY A 122 3.26 -19.28 -6.60
CA GLY A 122 2.52 -19.72 -7.79
C GLY A 122 1.03 -19.99 -7.56
N CYS A 123 0.52 -19.83 -6.34
CA CYS A 123 -0.89 -19.96 -6.01
C CYS A 123 -1.61 -18.60 -6.04
N VAL A 124 -2.93 -18.65 -6.19
CA VAL A 124 -3.80 -17.46 -6.08
C VAL A 124 -3.68 -16.88 -4.66
N PRO A 125 -3.67 -15.54 -4.48
CA PRO A 125 -3.57 -14.91 -3.16
C PRO A 125 -4.90 -14.99 -2.38
N VAL A 126 -5.35 -16.20 -2.08
CA VAL A 126 -6.59 -16.47 -1.35
C VAL A 126 -6.40 -16.14 0.13
N VAL A 127 -7.40 -15.48 0.72
CA VAL A 127 -7.47 -15.31 2.17
C VAL A 127 -8.58 -16.18 2.72
N ASN A 128 -8.22 -17.25 3.42
CA ASN A 128 -9.17 -18.13 4.05
C ASN A 128 -9.84 -17.41 5.22
N LEU A 129 -11.07 -16.96 5.01
CA LEU A 129 -11.94 -16.50 6.08
C LEU A 129 -12.50 -17.75 6.78
N GLU A 130 -12.38 -17.83 8.11
CA GLU A 130 -13.06 -18.90 8.83
C GLU A 130 -14.55 -18.88 8.45
N PRO A 131 -15.16 -20.04 8.14
CA PRO A 131 -16.55 -20.10 7.74
C PRO A 131 -17.41 -19.61 8.91
N LEU A 132 -17.86 -18.35 8.82
CA LEU A 132 -18.84 -17.81 9.73
C LEU A 132 -20.11 -18.66 9.57
N VAL A 133 -20.61 -19.15 10.69
CA VAL A 133 -21.71 -20.14 10.80
C VAL A 133 -23.05 -19.59 10.27
N ASP A 134 -23.08 -18.35 9.79
CA ASP A 134 -24.28 -17.72 9.25
C ASP A 134 -23.89 -16.79 8.09
N GLU A 135 -24.13 -17.23 6.84
CA GLU A 135 -24.25 -16.33 5.67
C GLU A 135 -25.55 -15.52 5.81
N SER A 136 -25.69 -14.80 6.93
CA SER A 136 -26.89 -14.03 7.16
C SER A 136 -26.89 -12.86 6.17
N PRO A 137 -27.99 -12.63 5.43
CA PRO A 137 -28.11 -11.51 4.50
C PRO A 137 -28.08 -10.13 5.21
N ASP A 138 -28.01 -10.11 6.55
CA ASP A 138 -27.96 -8.92 7.39
C ASP A 138 -26.54 -8.56 7.87
N ARG A 139 -25.48 -9.22 7.35
CA ARG A 139 -24.10 -8.89 7.71
C ARG A 139 -23.76 -7.46 7.28
N LYS A 140 -23.51 -6.58 8.25
CA LYS A 140 -23.19 -5.16 8.03
C LYS A 140 -21.77 -4.85 8.46
N CYS A 141 -21.13 -3.90 7.79
CA CYS A 141 -19.84 -3.42 8.21
C CYS A 141 -19.93 -2.71 9.58
N ALA A 142 -18.94 -2.92 10.45
CA ALA A 142 -18.81 -2.24 11.75
C ALA A 142 -17.72 -1.15 11.71
N CYS A 143 -17.42 -0.65 10.52
CA CYS A 143 -16.36 0.33 10.23
C CYS A 143 -16.54 1.67 10.96
N ILE A 144 -17.79 2.04 11.27
CA ILE A 144 -18.12 3.24 12.02
C ILE A 144 -18.66 2.80 13.38
N PRO A 145 -18.06 3.25 14.52
CA PRO A 145 -18.60 2.96 15.84
C PRO A 145 -20.05 3.43 15.95
N SER A 146 -20.92 2.64 16.58
CA SER A 146 -22.35 2.94 16.71
C SER A 146 -22.63 4.30 17.38
N ASP A 147 -21.68 4.79 18.18
CA ASP A 147 -21.75 6.06 18.91
C ASP A 147 -21.17 7.27 18.15
N SER A 148 -20.79 7.10 16.87
CA SER A 148 -20.29 8.21 16.07
C SER A 148 -21.38 9.28 15.89
N ALA A 149 -21.11 10.52 16.33
CA ALA A 149 -22.06 11.63 16.23
C ALA A 149 -22.47 12.01 14.79
N GLN A 150 -21.75 11.48 13.79
CA GLN A 150 -22.04 11.64 12.37
C GLN A 150 -22.18 10.26 11.76
N GLY A 151 -23.42 9.88 11.40
CA GLY A 151 -23.64 8.71 10.56
C GLY A 151 -22.96 8.87 9.20
N PRO A 152 -22.79 7.78 8.43
CA PRO A 152 -22.17 7.84 7.12
C PRO A 152 -22.94 8.80 6.20
N ASN A 153 -22.29 9.89 5.77
CA ASN A 153 -22.87 10.83 4.82
C ASN A 153 -22.50 10.38 3.40
N PRO A 154 -23.46 9.90 2.59
CA PRO A 154 -23.21 9.38 1.24
C PRO A 154 -22.73 10.45 0.24
N PHE A 155 -22.78 11.72 0.62
CA PHE A 155 -22.34 12.85 -0.21
C PHE A 155 -20.98 13.43 0.19
N SER A 156 -20.32 12.88 1.21
CA SER A 156 -18.96 13.26 1.58
C SER A 156 -18.00 12.12 1.32
N SER A 157 -16.96 12.34 0.50
CA SER A 157 -15.82 11.42 0.46
C SER A 157 -15.01 11.59 1.73
N TRP A 158 -15.15 10.65 2.66
CA TRP A 158 -14.23 10.55 3.79
C TRP A 158 -12.94 9.94 3.27
N SER A 159 -11.81 10.60 3.53
CA SER A 159 -10.52 9.93 3.49
C SER A 159 -10.24 9.50 4.91
N TYR A 160 -10.50 8.23 5.21
CA TYR A 160 -10.26 7.68 6.53
C TYR A 160 -8.86 7.08 6.53
N VAL A 161 -7.96 7.67 7.29
CA VAL A 161 -6.64 7.08 7.55
C VAL A 161 -6.80 6.20 8.78
N PRO A 162 -6.38 4.91 8.75
CA PRO A 162 -6.41 4.07 9.94
C PRO A 162 -5.73 4.79 11.11
N PRO A 163 -6.39 4.85 12.28
CA PRO A 163 -5.88 5.63 13.40
C PRO A 163 -4.55 5.04 13.93
N TRP A 164 -3.98 5.71 14.91
CA TRP A 164 -2.84 5.22 15.68
C TRP A 164 -3.30 4.96 17.10
N ASP A 165 -2.90 3.85 17.73
CA ASP A 165 -3.17 3.66 19.16
C ASP A 165 -2.24 4.59 19.96
N PRO A 166 -2.77 5.48 20.82
CA PRO A 166 -1.93 6.33 21.66
C PRO A 166 -1.13 5.55 22.71
N THR A 167 -1.46 4.27 22.94
CA THR A 167 -0.77 3.40 23.90
C THR A 167 0.37 2.59 23.27
N TRP A 168 0.51 2.61 21.94
CA TRP A 168 1.60 1.92 21.26
C TRP A 168 2.97 2.47 21.63
N THR A 169 3.91 1.55 21.77
CA THR A 169 5.34 1.81 21.86
C THR A 169 5.88 2.35 20.54
N GLU A 170 7.07 2.96 20.58
CA GLU A 170 7.75 3.43 19.36
C GLU A 170 8.00 2.30 18.35
N ALA A 171 8.26 1.08 18.84
CA ALA A 171 8.44 -0.10 17.99
C ALA A 171 7.13 -0.50 17.29
N GLU A 172 6.01 -0.54 18.01
CA GLU A 172 4.71 -0.88 17.42
C GLU A 172 4.25 0.17 16.39
N ILE A 173 4.49 1.45 16.67
CA ILE A 173 4.26 2.53 15.69
C ILE A 173 5.13 2.29 14.46
N ARG A 174 6.42 1.98 14.66
CA ARG A 174 7.36 1.74 13.56
C ARG A 174 6.99 0.54 12.71
N ASP A 175 6.51 -0.53 13.33
CA ASP A 175 6.04 -1.72 12.63
C ASP A 175 4.82 -1.38 11.76
N GLU A 176 3.87 -0.62 12.29
CA GLU A 176 2.70 -0.17 11.52
C GLU A 176 3.07 0.82 10.40
N GLU A 177 4.04 1.71 10.62
CA GLU A 177 4.62 2.55 9.55
C GLU A 177 5.20 1.68 8.41
N CYS A 178 5.97 0.65 8.76
CA CYS A 178 6.57 -0.27 7.79
C CYS A 178 5.53 -1.08 7.02
N ARG A 179 4.47 -1.54 7.68
CA ARG A 179 3.33 -2.20 7.02
C ARG A 179 2.69 -1.28 6.00
N ARG A 180 2.33 -0.06 6.40
CA ARG A 180 1.71 0.95 5.53
C ARG A 180 2.62 1.34 4.37
N LEU A 181 3.93 1.43 4.60
CA LEU A 181 4.94 1.68 3.58
C LEU A 181 4.94 0.61 2.48
N CYS A 182 4.98 -0.68 2.86
CA CYS A 182 4.97 -1.78 1.90
C CYS A 182 3.69 -1.82 1.06
N TRP A 183 2.53 -1.65 1.70
CA TRP A 183 1.24 -1.63 0.99
C TRP A 183 1.08 -0.38 0.10
N SER A 184 1.63 0.76 0.51
CA SER A 184 1.68 1.97 -0.33
C SER A 184 2.61 1.82 -1.53
N ALA A 185 3.76 1.17 -1.34
CA ALA A 185 4.69 0.86 -2.43
C ALA A 185 4.05 -0.08 -3.46
N LEU A 186 3.36 -1.14 -3.00
CA LEU A 186 2.55 -2.00 -3.87
C LEU A 186 1.53 -1.18 -4.66
N SER A 187 0.80 -0.27 -4.02
CA SER A 187 -0.16 0.61 -4.70
C SER A 187 0.46 1.42 -5.85
N LEU A 188 1.63 2.01 -5.66
CA LEU A 188 2.32 2.73 -6.74
C LEU A 188 2.71 1.79 -7.89
N MET A 189 3.20 0.59 -7.58
CA MET A 189 3.57 -0.41 -8.58
C MET A 189 2.35 -0.95 -9.33
N CYS A 190 1.24 -1.26 -8.66
CA CYS A 190 -0.01 -1.66 -9.30
C CYS A 190 -0.49 -0.62 -10.29
N ASN A 191 -0.46 0.66 -9.90
CA ASN A 191 -0.83 1.76 -10.78
C ASN A 191 0.09 1.84 -12.01
N TYR A 192 1.40 1.68 -11.82
CA TYR A 192 2.36 1.69 -12.92
C TYR A 192 2.19 0.48 -13.86
N VAL A 193 2.04 -0.74 -13.30
CA VAL A 193 1.75 -1.96 -14.07
C VAL A 193 0.45 -1.79 -14.85
N SER A 194 -0.57 -1.16 -14.26
CA SER A 194 -1.87 -0.94 -14.90
C SER A 194 -1.74 -0.01 -16.11
N GLN A 195 -0.94 1.05 -15.98
CA GLN A 195 -0.58 1.91 -17.10
C GLN A 195 0.17 1.13 -18.19
N CYS A 196 1.18 0.32 -17.83
CA CYS A 196 1.89 -0.50 -18.80
C CYS A 196 0.94 -1.42 -19.58
N VAL A 197 0.05 -2.13 -18.89
CA VAL A 197 -0.97 -3.00 -19.50
C VAL A 197 -1.89 -2.18 -20.42
N ALA A 198 -2.39 -1.03 -19.99
CA ALA A 198 -3.26 -0.17 -20.79
C ALA A 198 -2.59 0.35 -22.07
N PHE A 199 -1.27 0.57 -22.04
CA PHE A 199 -0.47 1.01 -23.19
C PHE A 199 0.24 -0.13 -23.92
N ASN A 200 -0.11 -1.39 -23.63
CA ASN A 200 0.50 -2.59 -24.22
C ASN A 200 2.03 -2.60 -24.13
N ARG A 201 2.55 -2.24 -22.95
CA ARG A 201 3.97 -2.29 -22.58
C ARG A 201 4.19 -3.38 -21.55
N ASP A 202 5.35 -4.01 -21.60
CA ASP A 202 5.75 -4.96 -20.57
C ASP A 202 6.20 -4.20 -19.32
N PRO A 203 5.55 -4.43 -18.16
CA PRO A 203 6.00 -3.84 -16.91
C PRO A 203 7.29 -4.52 -16.43
N PRO A 204 8.15 -3.82 -15.67
CA PRO A 204 9.25 -4.46 -14.96
C PRO A 204 8.75 -5.53 -13.98
N ASN A 205 9.57 -6.54 -13.74
CA ASN A 205 9.27 -7.58 -12.77
C ASN A 205 9.60 -7.12 -11.35
N PHE A 206 8.67 -6.41 -10.72
CA PHE A 206 8.81 -5.94 -9.33
C PHE A 206 8.62 -7.09 -8.32
N PHE A 207 9.52 -7.18 -7.33
CA PHE A 207 9.41 -8.09 -6.20
C PHE A 207 8.06 -7.93 -5.46
N LEU A 208 7.62 -6.70 -5.24
CA LEU A 208 6.37 -6.42 -4.50
C LEU A 208 5.10 -6.85 -5.24
N THR A 209 5.13 -7.08 -6.55
CA THR A 209 3.93 -7.52 -7.28
C THR A 209 3.62 -9.01 -7.10
N ASN A 210 4.50 -9.77 -6.46
CA ASN A 210 4.27 -11.19 -6.19
C ASN A 210 3.79 -11.40 -4.74
N CYS A 211 2.58 -11.94 -4.59
CA CYS A 211 1.96 -12.21 -3.30
C CYS A 211 2.79 -13.14 -2.40
N SER A 212 3.56 -14.09 -2.96
CA SER A 212 4.37 -15.01 -2.17
C SER A 212 5.52 -14.35 -1.40
N ASN A 213 5.77 -13.07 -1.66
CA ASN A 213 6.76 -12.27 -0.96
C ASN A 213 6.21 -11.58 0.28
N TYR A 214 4.92 -11.75 0.59
CA TYR A 214 4.24 -11.13 1.72
C TYR A 214 3.95 -12.13 2.82
N VAL A 215 4.38 -11.76 4.03
CA VAL A 215 3.86 -12.22 5.31
C VAL A 215 3.76 -10.98 6.19
N LEU A 216 2.69 -10.22 5.95
CA LEU A 216 2.53 -8.85 6.43
C LEU A 216 1.07 -8.62 6.79
N LEU A 217 0.80 -8.05 7.95
CA LEU A 217 -0.55 -7.66 8.34
C LEU A 217 -1.05 -6.52 7.46
N PHE A 218 -2.37 -6.48 7.24
CA PHE A 218 -2.98 -5.41 6.48
C PHE A 218 -2.94 -4.09 7.27
N PRO A 219 -2.99 -2.92 6.59
CA PRO A 219 -2.98 -1.63 7.29
C PRO A 219 -4.13 -1.53 8.30
N GLY A 220 -3.80 -1.17 9.55
CA GLY A 220 -4.78 -1.07 10.64
C GLY A 220 -5.23 -2.39 11.26
N GLU A 221 -4.79 -3.55 10.75
CA GLU A 221 -5.29 -4.85 11.21
C GLU A 221 -5.03 -5.09 12.72
N VAL A 222 -3.89 -4.63 13.23
CA VAL A 222 -3.55 -4.71 14.67
C VAL A 222 -4.61 -3.99 15.52
N LEU A 223 -5.11 -2.84 15.06
CA LEU A 223 -6.18 -2.09 15.73
C LEU A 223 -7.53 -2.80 15.58
N ASP A 224 -7.80 -3.32 14.39
CA ASP A 224 -9.06 -4.02 14.11
C ASP A 224 -9.23 -5.23 15.03
N ARG A 225 -8.15 -5.98 15.33
CA ARG A 225 -8.16 -7.12 16.27
C ARG A 225 -8.59 -6.76 17.69
N VAL A 226 -8.30 -5.54 18.15
CA VAL A 226 -8.69 -5.07 19.48
C VAL A 226 -10.03 -4.33 19.49
N SER A 227 -10.51 -3.94 18.31
CA SER A 227 -11.76 -3.22 18.15
C SER A 227 -12.97 -4.13 18.40
N PRO A 228 -13.98 -3.67 19.18
CA PRO A 228 -15.25 -4.36 19.31
C PRO A 228 -15.94 -4.65 17.97
N SER A 229 -15.69 -3.81 16.96
CA SER A 229 -16.25 -3.92 15.61
C SER A 229 -15.93 -5.25 14.92
N TYR A 230 -14.79 -5.88 15.24
CA TYR A 230 -14.31 -7.11 14.61
C TYR A 230 -14.24 -8.31 15.56
N ARG A 231 -14.75 -8.17 16.80
CA ARG A 231 -14.75 -9.23 17.83
C ARG A 231 -16.08 -9.97 17.99
N GLY A 232 -17.12 -9.54 17.28
CA GLY A 232 -18.44 -10.16 17.35
C GLY A 232 -18.56 -11.39 16.45
N SER A 233 -19.42 -12.35 16.80
CA SER A 233 -19.68 -13.54 15.98
C SER A 233 -20.37 -13.24 14.63
N MET A 234 -20.95 -12.04 14.51
CA MET A 234 -21.56 -11.53 13.27
C MET A 234 -20.72 -10.40 12.63
N SER A 235 -19.56 -10.11 13.21
CA SER A 235 -18.66 -9.09 12.69
C SER A 235 -17.93 -9.60 11.45
N PRO A 236 -17.64 -8.74 10.47
CA PRO A 236 -16.67 -9.06 9.43
C PRO A 236 -15.32 -9.45 10.04
N SER A 237 -14.54 -10.24 9.31
CA SER A 237 -13.15 -10.50 9.67
C SER A 237 -12.31 -9.22 9.55
N THR A 238 -11.22 -9.13 10.31
CA THR A 238 -10.22 -8.05 10.15
C THR A 238 -9.61 -8.05 8.75
N LYS A 239 -9.59 -9.21 8.08
CA LYS A 239 -9.15 -9.39 6.69
C LYS A 239 -10.17 -8.90 5.65
N GLU A 240 -11.32 -8.42 6.12
CA GLU A 240 -12.38 -7.83 5.32
C GLU A 240 -12.53 -6.33 5.59
N SER A 241 -11.60 -5.69 6.32
CA SER A 241 -11.56 -4.22 6.39
C SER A 241 -11.33 -3.60 5.00
N VAL A 242 -11.74 -2.35 4.78
CA VAL A 242 -11.60 -1.68 3.47
C VAL A 242 -10.12 -1.68 3.00
N TRP A 243 -9.17 -1.52 3.93
CA TRP A 243 -7.74 -1.56 3.64
C TRP A 243 -7.24 -2.97 3.30
N ALA A 244 -7.71 -3.99 4.02
CA ALA A 244 -7.38 -5.38 3.71
C ALA A 244 -7.92 -5.77 2.32
N LEU A 245 -9.16 -5.42 2.01
CA LEU A 245 -9.77 -5.67 0.70
C LEU A 245 -9.01 -4.95 -0.43
N TYR A 246 -8.55 -3.72 -0.19
CA TYR A 246 -7.70 -3.00 -1.15
C TYR A 246 -6.39 -3.74 -1.42
N CYS A 247 -5.68 -4.14 -0.36
CA CYS A 247 -4.42 -4.86 -0.48
C CYS A 247 -4.59 -6.22 -1.18
N ARG A 248 -5.62 -6.99 -0.82
CA ARG A 248 -5.97 -8.27 -1.47
C ARG A 248 -6.28 -8.08 -2.95
N SER A 249 -7.07 -7.06 -3.30
CA SER A 249 -7.41 -6.77 -4.70
C SER A 249 -6.18 -6.46 -5.57
N MET A 250 -5.21 -5.72 -5.02
CA MET A 250 -3.94 -5.43 -5.68
C MET A 250 -3.13 -6.71 -5.92
N LEU A 251 -3.02 -7.60 -4.92
CA LEU A 251 -2.30 -8.86 -5.06
C LEU A 251 -2.96 -9.77 -6.10
N LEU A 252 -4.28 -9.92 -6.04
CA LEU A 252 -5.04 -10.73 -6.99
C LEU A 252 -4.87 -10.21 -8.42
N TRP A 253 -5.00 -8.90 -8.62
CA TRP A 253 -4.85 -8.28 -9.93
C TRP A 253 -3.44 -8.43 -10.51
N ASN A 254 -2.39 -8.32 -9.69
CA ASN A 254 -1.03 -8.61 -10.18
C ASN A 254 -0.86 -10.09 -10.52
N PHE A 255 -1.40 -11.00 -9.70
CA PHE A 255 -1.36 -12.42 -9.97
C PHE A 255 -2.00 -12.77 -11.31
N THR A 256 -3.21 -12.27 -11.60
CA THR A 256 -3.91 -12.54 -12.86
C THR A 256 -3.18 -11.95 -14.06
N ASN A 257 -2.57 -10.76 -13.93
CA ASN A 257 -1.71 -10.20 -14.98
C ASN A 257 -0.48 -11.06 -15.26
N GLN A 258 0.16 -11.61 -14.23
CA GLN A 258 1.28 -12.54 -14.40
C GLN A 258 0.84 -13.87 -15.03
N LEU A 259 -0.35 -14.39 -14.67
CA LEU A 259 -0.90 -15.62 -15.24
C LEU A 259 -1.20 -15.49 -16.74
N ARG A 260 -1.51 -14.27 -17.21
CA ARG A 260 -1.70 -13.98 -18.64
C ARG A 260 -0.40 -14.12 -19.44
N THR A 261 0.74 -13.72 -18.87
CA THR A 261 2.03 -13.65 -19.57
C THR A 261 2.90 -14.89 -19.36
N LYS A 262 2.77 -15.59 -18.22
CA LYS A 262 3.58 -16.77 -17.90
C LYS A 262 3.07 -18.02 -18.63
N PRO A 263 3.99 -18.85 -19.17
CA PRO A 263 3.63 -20.17 -19.69
C PRO A 263 3.33 -21.11 -18.51
N VAL A 264 2.08 -21.51 -18.35
CA VAL A 264 1.60 -22.49 -17.37
C VAL A 264 0.93 -23.63 -18.15
N LEU A 265 1.02 -24.86 -17.65
CA LEU A 265 0.31 -26.00 -18.24
C LEU A 265 -1.19 -25.73 -18.26
N ASN A 266 -1.89 -26.18 -19.30
CA ASN A 266 -3.30 -25.81 -19.50
C ASN A 266 -4.20 -26.26 -18.34
N ASP A 267 -3.97 -27.44 -17.77
CA ASP A 267 -4.80 -27.99 -16.69
C ASP A 267 -4.60 -27.17 -15.39
N ASP A 268 -3.35 -26.96 -14.96
CA ASP A 268 -3.01 -26.10 -13.81
C ASP A 268 -3.53 -24.67 -14.00
N LYS A 269 -3.48 -24.15 -15.24
CA LYS A 269 -3.96 -22.81 -15.56
C LYS A 269 -5.47 -22.67 -15.36
N VAL A 270 -6.25 -23.71 -15.67
CA VAL A 270 -7.70 -23.70 -15.48
C VAL A 270 -8.03 -23.66 -13.99
N GLU A 271 -7.35 -24.46 -13.16
CA GLU A 271 -7.52 -24.45 -11.70
C GLU A 271 -7.22 -23.06 -11.11
N LEU A 272 -6.08 -22.47 -11.48
CA LEU A 272 -5.71 -21.12 -11.03
C LEU A 272 -6.71 -20.04 -11.47
N ILE A 273 -7.33 -20.17 -12.65
CA ILE A 273 -8.38 -19.25 -13.10
C ILE A 273 -9.64 -19.41 -12.24
N TYR A 274 -10.06 -20.63 -11.93
CA TYR A 274 -11.21 -20.88 -11.07
C TYR A 274 -11.01 -20.34 -9.66
N GLU A 275 -9.83 -20.57 -9.07
CA GLU A 275 -9.47 -20.01 -7.76
C GLU A 275 -9.41 -18.48 -7.78
N ALA A 276 -8.82 -17.88 -8.81
CA ALA A 276 -8.75 -16.42 -8.94
C ALA A 276 -10.14 -15.80 -9.10
N TRP A 277 -11.03 -16.47 -9.83
CA TRP A 277 -12.43 -16.06 -9.95
C TRP A 277 -13.17 -16.17 -8.62
N ALA A 278 -12.97 -17.25 -7.86
CA ALA A 278 -13.57 -17.43 -6.54
C ALA A 278 -13.11 -16.36 -5.54
N GLU A 279 -11.81 -16.03 -5.51
CA GLU A 279 -11.29 -14.93 -4.68
C GLU A 279 -11.83 -13.57 -5.13
N ALA A 280 -11.97 -13.32 -6.45
CA ALA A 280 -12.59 -12.10 -6.96
C ALA A 280 -14.04 -11.95 -6.48
N GLN A 281 -14.82 -13.04 -6.52
CA GLN A 281 -16.19 -13.07 -6.01
C GLN A 281 -16.22 -12.83 -4.49
N SER A 282 -15.34 -13.48 -3.74
CA SER A 282 -15.22 -13.24 -2.29
C SER A 282 -14.93 -11.77 -1.97
N LEU A 283 -13.99 -11.14 -2.70
CA LEU A 283 -13.69 -9.71 -2.54
C LEU A 283 -14.90 -8.83 -2.87
N GLN A 284 -15.64 -9.15 -3.93
CA GLN A 284 -16.84 -8.43 -4.32
C GLN A 284 -17.92 -8.51 -3.23
N ASP A 285 -18.15 -9.70 -2.67
CA ASP A 285 -19.13 -9.92 -1.62
C ASP A 285 -18.72 -9.22 -0.32
N SER A 286 -17.45 -9.30 0.07
CA SER A 286 -16.91 -8.54 1.21
C SER A 286 -17.02 -7.03 1.01
N LEU A 287 -16.79 -6.51 -0.21
CA LEU A 287 -16.95 -5.09 -0.55
C LEU A 287 -18.41 -4.64 -0.48
N HIS A 288 -19.38 -5.50 -0.82
CA HIS A 288 -20.80 -5.16 -0.80
C HIS A 288 -21.30 -4.84 0.61
N ILE A 289 -20.69 -5.44 1.63
CA ILE A 289 -21.01 -5.20 3.05
C ILE A 289 -20.61 -3.79 3.51
N HIS A 290 -19.68 -3.13 2.81
CA HIS A 290 -19.18 -1.79 3.14
C HIS A 290 -20.03 -0.68 2.54
N GLU A 291 -21.28 -0.55 3.02
CA GLU A 291 -22.17 0.59 2.68
C GLU A 291 -21.82 1.88 3.46
N CYS A 292 -20.86 1.81 4.38
CA CYS A 292 -20.48 2.93 5.25
C CYS A 292 -19.82 4.12 4.54
N ASN A 293 -19.34 3.97 3.29
CA ASN A 293 -18.60 5.02 2.59
C ASN A 293 -17.38 5.56 3.38
N LEU A 294 -16.76 4.74 4.24
CA LEU A 294 -15.68 5.17 5.14
C LEU A 294 -14.45 5.68 4.38
N ASP A 295 -14.08 4.99 3.29
CA ASP A 295 -13.14 5.50 2.29
C ASP A 295 -13.63 5.12 0.89
N THR A 296 -14.43 6.02 0.32
CA THR A 296 -15.03 5.82 -0.99
C THR A 296 -13.98 5.68 -2.10
N ALA A 297 -12.82 6.35 -1.97
CA ALA A 297 -11.76 6.26 -2.96
C ALA A 297 -11.15 4.86 -2.97
N LEU A 298 -10.82 4.31 -1.80
CA LEU A 298 -10.31 2.93 -1.70
C LEU A 298 -11.34 1.93 -2.21
N ILE A 299 -12.62 2.06 -1.85
CA ILE A 299 -13.68 1.15 -2.35
C ILE A 299 -13.74 1.15 -3.88
N TYR A 300 -13.69 2.34 -4.51
CA TYR A 300 -13.65 2.41 -5.98
C TYR A 300 -12.37 1.80 -6.54
N MET A 301 -11.21 2.07 -5.94
CA MET A 301 -9.95 1.47 -6.40
C MET A 301 -9.97 -0.07 -6.29
N CYS A 302 -10.56 -0.65 -5.24
CA CYS A 302 -10.75 -2.09 -5.15
C CYS A 302 -11.60 -2.61 -6.32
N ARG A 303 -12.73 -1.94 -6.60
CA ARG A 303 -13.63 -2.31 -7.70
C ARG A 303 -12.93 -2.24 -9.06
N GLU A 304 -12.06 -1.26 -9.28
CA GLU A 304 -11.27 -1.16 -10.50
C GLU A 304 -10.32 -2.35 -10.71
N TYR A 305 -9.85 -3.00 -9.64
CA TYR A 305 -9.01 -4.20 -9.71
C TYR A 305 -9.80 -5.50 -9.86
N VAL A 306 -11.01 -5.58 -9.27
CA VAL A 306 -11.82 -6.81 -9.24
C VAL A 306 -12.82 -6.90 -10.39
N TYR A 307 -13.38 -5.78 -10.87
CA TYR A 307 -14.45 -5.78 -11.87
C TYR A 307 -13.97 -5.62 -13.31
N LYS A 308 -12.66 -5.50 -13.54
CA LYS A 308 -12.05 -5.34 -14.87
C LYS A 308 -11.58 -6.65 -15.47
#